data_AF-A0A956DD73-F1
#
_entry.id   AF-A0A956DD73-F1
#
_cell.length_a   1.000
_cell.length_b   1.000
_cell.length_c   1.000
_cell.angle_alpha   90.00
_cell.angle_beta   90.00
_cell.angle_gamma   90.00
#
_symmetry.space_group_name_H-M   'P 1'
#
loop_
_entity.id
_entity.type
_entity.pdbx_description
1 polymer ?
#
loop_
_entity_poly.entity_id
_entity_poly.type
_entity_poly.pdbx_seq_one_letter_code
_entity_poly.pdbx_strand_id
1 'polypeptide(L)'
;FTDENSDGGSLDTASARLMSAGITLIGVWSGTPGNSARNDLLNVVRNSGSLASDGTPLLFEGQDASVAGVVENAIDEVVNGVPLRVTIEATDEDGDAGDALQFIDYLEVNSSGGPCTAVTPLEDTDGDGRNDAFPAVRPGTSVCWDVVPARNETVMPDTSPLVFRARLTVRGDGSPLDARTVYFLVPPRIELPDGPD
;
A
#
# COMPACT_ATOMS: atom_id res chain seq x y z
N PHE A 1 -35.82 0.55 -26.87
CA PHE A 1 -34.67 0.49 -25.94
C PHE A 1 -34.73 -0.88 -25.33
N THR A 2 -33.83 -1.74 -25.81
CA THR A 2 -33.67 -3.13 -25.40
C THR A 2 -33.30 -3.16 -23.93
N ASP A 3 -33.84 -4.16 -23.25
CA ASP A 3 -33.53 -4.53 -21.89
C ASP A 3 -32.02 -4.57 -21.69
N GLU A 4 -31.53 -3.83 -20.69
CA GLU A 4 -30.29 -4.24 -20.05
C GLU A 4 -30.59 -5.56 -19.37
N ASN A 5 -30.19 -6.63 -20.03
CA ASN A 5 -30.01 -7.94 -19.42
C ASN A 5 -28.95 -7.75 -18.33
N SER A 6 -29.42 -7.38 -17.14
CA SER A 6 -28.67 -7.52 -15.89
C SER A 6 -28.67 -9.01 -15.60
N ASP A 7 -27.73 -9.69 -16.23
CA ASP A 7 -27.39 -11.09 -15.95
C ASP A 7 -26.83 -11.07 -14.53
N GLY A 8 -27.73 -11.05 -13.55
CA GLY A 8 -27.43 -10.85 -12.15
C GLY A 8 -26.36 -11.85 -11.69
N GLY A 9 -25.10 -11.42 -11.73
CA GLY A 9 -24.11 -11.96 -10.83
C GLY A 9 -24.70 -11.79 -9.44
N SER A 10 -24.91 -12.90 -8.73
CA SER A 10 -25.40 -12.87 -7.35
C SER A 10 -24.62 -11.80 -6.58
N LEU A 11 -25.23 -11.11 -5.62
CA LEU A 11 -24.58 -10.08 -4.81
C LEU A 11 -23.22 -10.55 -4.25
N ASP A 12 -23.09 -11.85 -3.95
CA ASP A 12 -21.85 -12.50 -3.54
C ASP A 12 -20.72 -12.42 -4.58
N THR A 13 -21.05 -12.51 -5.87
CA THR A 13 -20.09 -12.30 -6.97
C THR A 13 -19.62 -10.85 -7.02
N ALA A 14 -20.52 -9.88 -6.86
CA ALA A 14 -20.15 -8.47 -6.85
C ALA A 14 -19.24 -8.15 -5.65
N SER A 15 -19.60 -8.61 -4.45
CA SER A 15 -18.79 -8.47 -3.24
C SER A 15 -17.41 -9.10 -3.37
N ALA A 16 -17.33 -10.33 -3.91
CA ALA A 16 -16.04 -11.00 -4.13
C ALA A 16 -15.17 -10.23 -5.13
N ARG A 17 -15.77 -9.62 -6.16
CA ARG A 17 -15.04 -8.79 -7.14
C ARG A 17 -14.48 -7.52 -6.50
N LEU A 18 -15.29 -6.81 -5.71
CA LEU A 18 -14.86 -5.63 -4.96
C LEU A 18 -13.69 -5.95 -4.04
N MET A 19 -13.81 -7.04 -3.27
CA MET A 19 -12.74 -7.52 -2.38
C MET A 19 -11.48 -7.89 -3.17
N SER A 20 -11.60 -8.64 -4.28
CA SER A 20 -10.46 -9.03 -5.11
C SER A 20 -9.76 -7.87 -5.80
N ALA A 21 -10.47 -6.76 -6.01
CA ALA A 21 -9.95 -5.55 -6.63
C ALA A 21 -9.39 -4.54 -5.61
N GLY A 22 -9.46 -4.84 -4.30
CA GLY A 22 -9.04 -3.90 -3.25
C GLY A 22 -9.90 -2.63 -3.17
N ILE A 23 -11.18 -2.73 -3.52
CA ILE A 23 -12.10 -1.58 -3.53
C ILE A 23 -12.88 -1.51 -2.21
N THR A 24 -12.74 -0.40 -1.50
CA THR A 24 -13.60 -0.05 -0.35
C THR A 24 -14.92 0.54 -0.85
N LEU A 25 -16.03 -0.16 -0.59
CA LEU A 25 -17.37 0.29 -0.92
C LEU A 25 -18.00 1.09 0.23
N ILE A 26 -18.49 2.29 -0.07
CA ILE A 26 -19.38 3.05 0.81
C ILE A 26 -20.83 2.83 0.32
N GLY A 27 -21.63 2.15 1.13
CA GLY A 27 -23.06 2.01 0.88
C GLY A 27 -23.83 3.22 1.39
N VAL A 28 -24.65 3.84 0.55
CA VAL A 28 -25.59 4.90 0.98
C VAL A 28 -27.01 4.45 0.67
N TRP A 29 -27.78 4.15 1.72
CA TRP A 29 -29.18 3.80 1.59
C TRP A 29 -30.05 5.05 1.63
N SER A 30 -30.83 5.27 0.55
CA SER A 30 -31.76 6.40 0.40
C SER A 30 -33.22 5.98 0.22
N GLY A 31 -33.52 4.69 0.37
CA GLY A 31 -34.85 4.13 0.13
C GLY A 31 -35.75 4.12 1.37
N THR A 32 -36.94 3.54 1.24
CA THR A 32 -37.91 3.46 2.33
C THR A 32 -37.40 2.58 3.49
N PRO A 33 -37.50 3.02 4.75
CA PRO A 33 -37.14 2.19 5.91
C PRO A 33 -37.84 0.83 5.90
N GLY A 34 -37.08 -0.24 6.20
CA GLY A 34 -37.60 -1.61 6.24
C GLY A 34 -37.68 -2.33 4.88
N ASN A 35 -37.28 -1.68 3.78
CA ASN A 35 -37.19 -2.35 2.49
C ASN A 35 -36.05 -3.38 2.47
N SER A 36 -36.29 -4.55 1.88
CA SER A 36 -35.30 -5.64 1.79
C SER A 36 -34.04 -5.26 1.01
N ALA A 37 -34.14 -4.33 0.05
CA ALA A 37 -32.98 -3.85 -0.72
C ALA A 37 -31.91 -3.16 0.15
N ARG A 38 -32.30 -2.65 1.34
CA ARG A 38 -31.33 -2.17 2.33
C ARG A 38 -30.46 -3.31 2.86
N ASN A 39 -31.06 -4.48 3.11
CA ASN A 39 -30.33 -5.65 3.58
C ASN A 39 -29.45 -6.24 2.48
N ASP A 40 -29.88 -6.14 1.22
CA ASP A 40 -29.05 -6.51 0.07
C ASP A 40 -27.80 -5.62 -0.01
N LEU A 41 -27.95 -4.30 0.12
CA LEU A 41 -26.82 -3.36 0.17
C LEU A 41 -25.91 -3.64 1.38
N LEU A 42 -26.48 -3.88 2.55
CA LEU A 42 -25.73 -4.28 3.75
C LEU A 42 -24.90 -5.54 3.51
N ASN A 43 -25.50 -6.56 2.88
CA ASN A 43 -24.80 -7.79 2.55
C ASN A 43 -23.66 -7.53 1.56
N VAL A 44 -23.85 -6.68 0.56
CA VAL A 44 -22.78 -6.35 -0.40
C VAL A 44 -21.59 -5.71 0.32
N VAL A 45 -21.85 -4.67 1.12
CA VAL A 45 -20.82 -3.93 1.89
C VAL A 45 -20.09 -4.84 2.86
N ARG A 46 -20.83 -5.70 3.57
CA ARG A 46 -20.25 -6.65 4.53
C ARG A 46 -19.41 -7.71 3.83
N ASN A 47 -19.93 -8.31 2.76
CA ASN A 47 -19.27 -9.40 2.05
C ASN A 47 -18.07 -8.91 1.22
N SER A 48 -18.02 -7.62 0.85
CA SER A 48 -16.83 -7.01 0.24
C SER A 48 -15.73 -6.67 1.25
N GLY A 49 -15.99 -6.84 2.55
CA GLY A 49 -15.04 -6.48 3.62
C GLY A 49 -14.94 -4.97 3.86
N SER A 50 -15.89 -4.18 3.35
CA SER A 50 -15.88 -2.72 3.48
C SER A 50 -16.42 -2.30 4.85
N LEU A 51 -15.55 -2.44 5.86
CA LEU A 51 -15.87 -2.23 7.27
C LEU A 51 -15.07 -1.03 7.80
N ALA A 52 -15.66 -0.31 8.74
CA ALA A 52 -14.98 0.66 9.58
C ALA A 52 -14.03 -0.03 10.57
N SER A 53 -13.24 0.76 11.29
CA SER A 53 -12.23 0.21 12.21
C SER A 53 -12.76 -0.57 13.40
N ASP A 54 -14.03 -0.40 13.75
CA ASP A 54 -14.73 -1.15 14.79
C ASP A 54 -15.45 -2.41 14.24
N GLY A 55 -15.26 -2.71 12.95
CA GLY A 55 -15.89 -3.84 12.25
C GLY A 55 -17.32 -3.58 11.80
N THR A 56 -17.85 -2.36 11.98
CA THR A 56 -19.17 -2.01 11.45
C THR A 56 -19.13 -1.85 9.92
N PRO A 57 -20.13 -2.34 9.17
CA PRO A 57 -20.19 -2.10 7.73
C PRO A 57 -20.28 -0.60 7.41
N LEU A 58 -19.56 -0.15 6.37
CA LEU A 58 -19.61 1.21 5.84
C LEU A 58 -20.93 1.47 5.08
N LEU A 59 -22.04 1.31 5.79
CA LEU A 59 -23.40 1.54 5.31
C LEU A 59 -23.98 2.75 6.05
N PHE A 60 -24.34 3.78 5.30
CA PHE A 60 -24.86 5.02 5.80
C PHE A 60 -26.31 5.24 5.33
N GLU A 61 -27.13 5.86 6.18
CA GLU A 61 -28.51 6.21 5.87
C GLU A 61 -28.56 7.66 5.36
N GLY A 62 -28.94 7.88 4.10
CA GLY A 62 -28.99 9.20 3.48
C GLY A 62 -30.30 9.41 2.71
N GLN A 63 -31.26 10.09 3.33
CA GLN A 63 -32.56 10.39 2.72
C GLN A 63 -32.59 11.82 2.17
N ASP A 64 -33.13 11.99 0.95
CA ASP A 64 -33.40 13.30 0.36
C ASP A 64 -32.18 14.25 0.38
N ALA A 65 -32.35 15.47 0.92
CA ALA A 65 -31.32 16.50 0.95
C ALA A 65 -30.16 16.20 1.92
N SER A 66 -30.25 15.17 2.78
CA SER A 66 -29.17 14.82 3.72
C SER A 66 -28.07 13.97 3.08
N VAL A 67 -28.31 13.42 1.88
CA VAL A 67 -27.36 12.51 1.19
C VAL A 67 -25.98 13.13 1.02
N ALA A 68 -25.87 14.43 0.74
CA ALA A 68 -24.59 15.11 0.57
C ALA A 68 -23.76 15.09 1.85
N GLY A 69 -24.32 15.52 2.98
CA GLY A 69 -23.61 15.50 4.27
C GLY A 69 -23.32 14.08 4.77
N VAL A 70 -24.17 13.12 4.43
CA VAL A 70 -23.94 11.70 4.74
C VAL A 70 -22.77 11.14 3.95
N VAL A 71 -22.65 11.49 2.65
CA VAL A 71 -21.51 11.09 1.82
C VAL A 71 -20.22 11.74 2.33
N GLU A 72 -20.26 13.03 2.71
CA GLU A 72 -19.09 13.71 3.30
C GLU A 72 -18.61 12.99 4.57
N ASN A 73 -19.51 12.73 5.53
CA ASN A 73 -19.17 12.00 6.75
C ASN A 73 -18.66 10.57 6.46
N ALA A 74 -19.22 9.91 5.45
CA ALA A 74 -18.78 8.58 5.06
C ALA A 74 -17.37 8.58 4.48
N ILE A 75 -17.05 9.58 3.65
CA ILE A 75 -15.69 9.77 3.13
C ILE A 75 -14.73 10.08 4.28
N ASP A 76 -15.10 10.96 5.21
CA ASP A 76 -14.26 11.28 6.37
C ASP A 76 -13.98 10.06 7.26
N GLU A 77 -14.97 9.18 7.46
CA GLU A 77 -14.78 7.91 8.17
C GLU A 77 -13.83 6.99 7.42
N VAL A 78 -13.91 6.89 6.09
CA VAL A 78 -12.97 6.07 5.33
C VAL A 78 -11.56 6.66 5.36
N VAL A 79 -11.44 7.97 5.13
CA VAL A 79 -10.15 8.66 5.02
C VAL A 79 -9.42 8.74 6.36
N ASN A 80 -10.13 8.78 7.50
CA ASN A 80 -9.50 8.91 8.82
C ASN A 80 -9.60 7.63 9.66
N GLY A 81 -10.63 6.82 9.43
CA GLY A 81 -11.04 5.72 10.29
C GLY A 81 -10.60 4.36 9.79
N VAL A 82 -10.60 4.10 8.47
CA VAL A 82 -10.32 2.77 7.91
C VAL A 82 -8.81 2.51 7.87
N PRO A 83 -8.30 1.50 8.60
CA PRO A 83 -6.89 1.14 8.54
C PRO A 83 -6.53 0.56 7.18
N LEU A 84 -5.36 0.94 6.67
CA LEU A 84 -4.80 0.45 5.41
C LEU A 84 -3.76 -0.62 5.69
N ARG A 85 -3.67 -1.65 4.85
CA ARG A 85 -2.47 -2.50 4.81
C ARG A 85 -1.38 -1.75 4.07
N VAL A 86 -0.26 -1.53 4.74
CA VAL A 86 0.86 -0.76 4.19
C VAL A 86 2.05 -1.67 3.92
N THR A 87 2.50 -1.68 2.67
CA THR A 87 3.63 -2.50 2.20
C THR A 87 4.68 -1.61 1.55
N ILE A 88 5.89 -2.14 1.37
CA ILE A 88 6.97 -1.49 0.62
C ILE A 88 7.42 -2.38 -0.53
N GLU A 89 7.84 -1.78 -1.63
CA GLU A 89 8.37 -2.46 -2.81
C GLU A 89 9.61 -1.72 -3.31
N ALA A 90 10.66 -2.46 -3.67
CA ALA A 90 11.85 -1.92 -4.33
C ALA A 90 11.84 -2.27 -5.82
N THR A 91 12.07 -1.27 -6.67
CA THR A 91 12.23 -1.44 -8.12
C THR A 91 13.51 -0.79 -8.58
N ASP A 92 14.21 -1.41 -9.53
CA ASP A 92 15.35 -0.82 -10.21
C ASP A 92 14.94 0.39 -11.07
N GLU A 93 15.81 1.38 -11.23
CA GLU A 93 15.57 2.57 -12.05
C GLU A 93 16.50 2.62 -13.27
N ASP A 94 15.91 2.83 -14.45
CA ASP A 94 16.67 2.89 -15.71
C ASP A 94 17.70 4.03 -15.75
N GLY A 95 18.75 3.87 -16.56
CA GLY A 95 19.66 4.97 -16.94
C GLY A 95 20.77 5.26 -15.93
N ASP A 96 21.14 4.27 -15.13
CA ASP A 96 22.25 4.30 -14.19
C ASP A 96 23.29 3.20 -14.50
N ALA A 97 24.10 2.79 -13.52
CA ALA A 97 25.18 1.82 -13.73
C ALA A 97 24.73 0.34 -13.78
N GLY A 98 23.43 0.03 -13.60
CA GLY A 98 22.88 -1.32 -13.67
C GLY A 98 21.89 -1.61 -12.54
N ASP A 99 21.61 -2.89 -12.31
CA ASP A 99 20.60 -3.31 -11.33
C ASP A 99 20.97 -2.90 -9.90
N ALA A 100 20.23 -1.97 -9.33
CA ALA A 100 20.42 -1.48 -7.97
C ALA A 100 19.90 -2.45 -6.89
N LEU A 101 18.99 -3.37 -7.24
CA LEU A 101 18.38 -4.29 -6.27
C LEU A 101 19.40 -5.26 -5.67
N GLN A 102 20.50 -5.55 -6.39
CA GLN A 102 21.60 -6.36 -5.87
C GLN A 102 22.31 -5.76 -4.64
N PHE A 103 22.11 -4.46 -4.38
CA PHE A 103 22.68 -3.75 -3.22
C PHE A 103 21.71 -3.66 -2.03
N ILE A 104 20.48 -4.16 -2.15
CA ILE A 104 19.53 -4.27 -1.05
C ILE A 104 19.57 -5.71 -0.55
N ASP A 105 19.88 -5.91 0.73
CA ASP A 105 19.81 -7.22 1.38
C ASP A 105 18.35 -7.53 1.70
N TYR A 106 17.71 -6.64 2.46
CA TYR A 106 16.30 -6.72 2.82
C TYR A 106 15.75 -5.34 3.21
N LEU A 107 14.42 -5.24 3.24
CA LEU A 107 13.68 -4.11 3.80
C LEU A 107 13.03 -4.58 5.10
N GLU A 108 13.14 -3.79 6.16
CA GLU A 108 12.58 -4.17 7.46
C GLU A 108 11.82 -2.99 8.06
N VAL A 109 10.66 -3.26 8.64
CA VAL A 109 9.88 -2.28 9.37
C VAL A 109 10.71 -1.72 10.51
N ASN A 110 10.83 -0.39 10.56
CA ASN A 110 11.44 0.30 11.67
C ASN A 110 10.37 0.87 12.61
N SER A 111 10.21 0.23 13.77
CA SER A 111 9.28 0.65 14.82
C SER A 111 9.93 1.54 15.90
N SER A 112 11.16 2.01 15.70
CA SER A 112 11.90 2.77 16.72
C SER A 112 12.76 3.92 16.16
N GLY A 113 12.67 5.10 16.78
CA GLY A 113 13.52 6.26 16.47
C GLY A 113 12.89 7.24 15.47
N GLY A 114 13.45 8.45 15.43
CA GLY A 114 13.02 9.50 14.50
C GLY A 114 11.50 9.81 14.55
N PRO A 115 10.84 10.03 13.40
CA PRO A 115 9.40 10.21 13.29
C PRO A 115 8.61 8.88 13.21
N CYS A 116 9.23 7.74 13.48
CA CYS A 116 8.63 6.43 13.27
C CYS A 116 7.69 6.05 14.42
N THR A 117 6.48 5.62 14.09
CA THR A 117 5.50 5.17 15.09
C THR A 117 5.65 3.68 15.34
N ALA A 118 5.67 3.28 16.61
CA ALA A 118 5.58 1.87 16.98
C ALA A 118 4.16 1.35 16.73
N VAL A 119 3.95 0.73 15.57
CA VAL A 119 2.67 0.12 15.17
C VAL A 119 2.75 -1.40 15.32
N THR A 120 1.69 -2.01 15.83
CA THR A 120 1.53 -3.46 15.92
C THR A 120 0.10 -3.86 15.52
N PRO A 121 -0.12 -5.08 14.99
CA PRO A 121 0.87 -6.11 14.69
C PRO A 121 1.74 -5.75 13.47
N LEU A 122 2.81 -6.52 13.26
CA LEU A 122 3.66 -6.47 12.07
C LEU A 122 3.44 -7.72 11.22
N GLU A 123 3.78 -7.65 9.94
CA GLU A 123 3.65 -8.73 8.99
C GLU A 123 5.00 -8.96 8.27
N ASP A 124 5.37 -10.23 8.14
CA ASP A 124 6.46 -10.73 7.31
C ASP A 124 5.81 -11.35 6.05
N THR A 125 5.94 -10.67 4.92
CA THR A 125 5.18 -11.03 3.71
C THR A 125 5.84 -12.11 2.85
N ASP A 126 7.13 -12.35 3.01
CA ASP A 126 7.91 -13.32 2.22
C ASP A 126 8.46 -14.51 3.04
N GLY A 127 8.34 -14.45 4.37
CA GLY A 127 8.67 -15.53 5.29
C GLY A 127 10.16 -15.62 5.62
N ASP A 128 10.94 -14.57 5.39
CA ASP A 128 12.38 -14.54 5.67
C ASP A 128 12.73 -14.33 7.16
N GLY A 129 11.71 -14.10 8.01
CA GLY A 129 11.83 -13.86 9.44
C GLY A 129 11.96 -12.38 9.80
N ARG A 130 11.80 -11.47 8.85
CA ARG A 130 11.88 -10.01 9.01
C ARG A 130 10.54 -9.41 8.62
N ASN A 131 10.01 -8.54 9.48
CA ASN A 131 8.74 -7.90 9.15
C ASN A 131 8.98 -6.76 8.17
N ASP A 132 8.24 -6.75 7.07
CA ASP A 132 8.38 -5.79 5.96
C ASP A 132 7.06 -5.07 5.64
N ALA A 133 5.97 -5.38 6.35
CA ALA A 133 4.68 -4.74 6.18
C ALA A 133 3.94 -4.44 7.49
N PHE A 134 3.00 -3.51 7.39
CA PHE A 134 2.02 -3.23 8.42
C PHE A 134 0.63 -3.69 7.95
N PRO A 135 0.02 -4.70 8.59
CA PRO A 135 -1.27 -5.23 8.16
C PRO A 135 -2.44 -4.25 8.37
N ALA A 136 -2.30 -3.28 9.28
CA ALA A 136 -3.32 -2.28 9.56
C ALA A 136 -2.72 -0.99 10.16
N VAL A 137 -2.73 0.10 9.38
CA VAL A 137 -2.26 1.43 9.80
C VAL A 137 -3.37 2.44 9.62
N ARG A 138 -3.68 3.21 10.67
CA ARG A 138 -4.64 4.31 10.55
C ARG A 138 -4.02 5.45 9.74
N PRO A 139 -4.77 6.06 8.80
CA PRO A 139 -4.33 7.27 8.11
C PRO A 139 -3.84 8.36 9.09
N GLY A 140 -2.80 9.09 8.68
CA GLY A 140 -2.10 10.06 9.52
C GLY A 140 -1.05 9.47 10.47
N THR A 141 -0.91 8.15 10.54
CA THR A 141 0.16 7.50 11.31
C THR A 141 1.45 7.42 10.49
N SER A 142 2.55 8.00 10.99
CA SER A 142 3.86 7.91 10.36
C SER A 142 4.48 6.52 10.56
N VAL A 143 4.86 5.87 9.47
CA VAL A 143 5.54 4.56 9.45
C VAL A 143 6.89 4.64 8.73
N CYS A 144 7.79 3.71 9.03
CA CYS A 144 9.16 3.72 8.53
C CYS A 144 9.65 2.32 8.17
N TRP A 145 10.63 2.28 7.28
CA TRP A 145 11.43 1.11 6.95
C TRP A 145 12.90 1.45 7.00
N ASP A 146 13.70 0.49 7.42
CA ASP A 146 15.13 0.47 7.23
C ASP A 146 15.46 -0.23 5.90
N VAL A 147 16.37 0.37 5.14
CA VAL A 147 16.93 -0.21 3.92
C VAL A 147 18.27 -0.80 4.30
N VAL A 148 18.36 -2.12 4.39
CA VAL A 148 19.59 -2.78 4.81
C VAL A 148 20.42 -3.13 3.57
N PRO A 149 21.64 -2.56 3.43
CA PRO A 149 22.44 -2.77 2.24
C PRO A 149 23.11 -4.13 2.25
N ALA A 150 23.12 -4.79 1.10
CA ALA A 150 23.91 -5.99 0.86
C ALA A 150 25.40 -5.62 0.71
N ARG A 151 26.27 -6.57 1.06
CA ARG A 151 27.71 -6.43 0.80
C ARG A 151 27.97 -6.55 -0.71
N ASN A 152 28.65 -5.57 -1.28
CA ASN A 152 29.05 -5.64 -2.69
C ASN A 152 30.16 -6.68 -2.90
N GLU A 153 29.82 -7.79 -3.57
CA GLU A 153 30.76 -8.85 -3.95
C GLU A 153 30.86 -9.05 -5.47
N THR A 154 30.00 -8.36 -6.24
CA THR A 154 29.79 -8.58 -7.68
C THR A 154 30.26 -7.41 -8.54
N VAL A 155 30.02 -6.17 -8.10
CA VAL A 155 30.31 -4.98 -8.90
C VAL A 155 31.70 -4.46 -8.59
N MET A 156 32.61 -4.61 -9.55
CA MET A 156 33.98 -4.11 -9.44
C MET A 156 34.04 -2.58 -9.64
N PRO A 157 34.90 -1.86 -8.89
CA PRO A 157 35.20 -0.46 -9.14
C PRO A 157 35.73 -0.18 -10.55
N ASP A 158 35.23 0.89 -11.18
CA ASP A 158 35.77 1.41 -12.45
C ASP A 158 36.60 2.68 -12.26
N THR A 159 37.17 3.25 -13.32
CA THR A 159 37.91 4.53 -13.26
C THR A 159 37.01 5.73 -12.96
N SER A 160 35.71 5.59 -13.17
CA SER A 160 34.68 6.56 -12.76
C SER A 160 33.75 5.96 -11.71
N PRO A 161 33.18 6.77 -10.81
CA PRO A 161 32.18 6.28 -9.86
C PRO A 161 30.99 5.64 -10.58
N LEU A 162 30.51 4.51 -10.07
CA LEU A 162 29.30 3.86 -10.57
C LEU A 162 28.16 4.17 -9.60
N VAL A 163 27.08 4.74 -10.11
CA VAL A 163 25.89 5.10 -9.34
C VAL A 163 24.74 4.19 -9.76
N PHE A 164 24.10 3.58 -8.78
CA PHE A 164 22.93 2.73 -8.92
C PHE A 164 21.76 3.34 -8.17
N ARG A 165 20.54 3.20 -8.68
CA ARG A 165 19.33 3.85 -8.20
C ARG A 165 18.22 2.83 -8.08
N ALA A 166 17.70 2.66 -6.87
CA ALA A 166 16.46 1.92 -6.66
C ALA A 166 15.37 2.90 -6.22
N ARG A 167 14.14 2.67 -6.67
CA ARG A 167 12.95 3.36 -6.18
C ARG A 167 12.21 2.48 -5.20
N LEU A 168 12.06 2.99 -3.99
CA LEU A 168 11.26 2.39 -2.93
C LEU A 168 9.88 3.02 -2.97
N THR A 169 8.85 2.22 -3.19
CA THR A 169 7.45 2.67 -3.22
C THR A 169 6.70 2.09 -2.04
N VAL A 170 6.16 2.96 -1.19
CA VAL A 170 5.24 2.56 -0.12
C VAL A 170 3.82 2.54 -0.70
N ARG A 171 3.07 1.47 -0.41
CA ARG A 171 1.70 1.30 -0.89
C ARG A 171 0.74 1.09 0.27
N GLY A 172 -0.44 1.66 0.19
CA GLY A 172 -1.58 1.41 1.07
C GLY A 172 -2.68 0.75 0.26
N ASP A 173 -3.05 -0.49 0.61
CA ASP A 173 -4.01 -1.31 -0.13
C ASP A 173 -3.72 -1.34 -1.66
N GLY A 174 -2.43 -1.43 -2.01
CA GLY A 174 -1.95 -1.45 -3.39
C GLY A 174 -1.76 -0.08 -4.05
N SER A 175 -2.34 0.99 -3.51
CA SER A 175 -2.19 2.35 -4.03
C SER A 175 -0.89 3.01 -3.53
N PRO A 176 -0.12 3.72 -4.37
CA PRO A 176 1.12 4.37 -3.92
C PRO A 176 0.82 5.51 -2.94
N LEU A 177 1.52 5.50 -1.79
CA LEU A 177 1.43 6.53 -0.74
C LEU A 177 2.63 7.47 -0.75
N ASP A 178 3.83 6.91 -0.87
CA ASP A 178 5.10 7.65 -0.99
C ASP A 178 6.05 6.88 -1.91
N ALA A 179 7.00 7.60 -2.51
CA ALA A 179 8.10 6.98 -3.24
C ALA A 179 9.40 7.75 -3.05
N ARG A 180 10.49 7.03 -2.84
CA ARG A 180 11.83 7.61 -2.65
C ARG A 180 12.86 6.88 -3.48
N THR A 181 13.80 7.63 -4.04
CA THR A 181 14.96 7.05 -4.72
C THR A 181 16.12 6.93 -3.74
N VAL A 182 16.64 5.72 -3.60
CA VAL A 182 17.88 5.43 -2.87
C VAL A 182 19.02 5.25 -3.86
N TYR A 183 20.21 5.67 -3.47
CA TYR A 183 21.40 5.66 -4.31
C TYR A 183 22.48 4.79 -3.69
N PHE A 184 23.04 3.88 -4.47
CA PHE A 184 24.23 3.11 -4.12
C PHE A 184 25.40 3.57 -4.97
N LEU A 185 26.53 3.80 -4.32
CA LEU A 185 27.75 4.28 -4.96
C LEU A 185 28.84 3.24 -4.83
N VAL A 186 29.33 2.73 -5.95
CA VAL A 186 30.61 2.00 -5.98
C VAL A 186 31.71 3.02 -6.27
N PRO A 187 32.64 3.28 -5.33
CA PRO A 187 33.71 4.24 -5.53
C PRO A 187 34.61 3.87 -6.72
N PRO A 188 35.27 4.84 -7.36
CA PRO A 188 36.21 4.54 -8.42
C PRO A 188 37.49 3.90 -7.87
N ARG A 189 38.17 3.11 -8.71
CA ARG A 189 39.57 2.75 -8.49
C ARG A 189 40.48 3.90 -8.94
N ILE A 190 41.51 4.19 -8.16
CA ILE A 190 42.53 5.18 -8.51
C ILE A 190 43.65 4.44 -9.23
N GLU A 191 43.86 4.74 -10.51
CA GLU A 191 45.03 4.27 -11.24
C GLU A 191 46.23 5.14 -10.85
N LEU A 192 47.13 4.59 -10.03
CA LEU A 192 48.40 5.23 -9.75
C LEU A 192 49.36 4.96 -10.92
N PRO A 193 50.17 5.95 -11.35
CA PRO A 193 51.23 5.68 -12.31
C PRO A 193 52.15 4.59 -11.75
N ASP A 194 52.50 3.58 -12.55
CA ASP A 194 53.52 2.60 -12.19
C ASP A 194 54.78 3.36 -11.75
N GLY A 195 55.17 3.18 -10.49
CA GLY A 195 56.41 3.78 -9.97
C GLY A 195 57.61 3.25 -10.75
N PRO A 196 58.69 4.03 -10.92
CA PRO A 196 59.87 3.54 -11.62
C PRO A 196 60.49 2.36 -10.86
N ASP A 197 60.77 1.27 -11.59
CA ASP A 197 61.59 0.13 -11.14
C ASP A 197 63.00 0.55 -10.70
#